data_AF-A0A972XV39-F1
#
_entry.id   AF-A0A972XV39-F1
#
_cell.length_a   1.000
_cell.length_b   1.000
_cell.length_c   1.000
_cell.angle_alpha   90.00
_cell.angle_beta   90.00
_cell.angle_gamma   90.00
#
_symmetry.space_group_name_H-M   'P 1'
#
loop_
_entity.id
_entity.type
_entity.pdbx_description
1 polymer ?
#
loop_
_entity_poly.entity_id
_entity_poly.type
_entity_poly.pdbx_seq_one_letter_code
_entity_poly.pdbx_strand_id
1 'polypeptide(L)'
;MKFRFPIVIIDEDFRSENTSGLGIRALAQAFESEGFEVLGVTSYGDLSQFAQQQSRASAFILSIDDEEFTPGPDLDPAVLDLRHFITEVRRKNLEVPIYVYGETKTSRHIPNDILRELHGFIHMFEDTPEFVARH
;
A
#
# COMPACT_ATOMS: atom_id res chain seq x y z
N MET A 1 -28.03 -1.47 -7.47
CA MET A 1 -26.88 -1.54 -6.54
C MET A 1 -25.74 -0.71 -7.13
N LYS A 2 -25.17 0.24 -6.39
CA LYS A 2 -23.90 0.86 -6.78
C LYS A 2 -22.78 -0.06 -6.31
N PHE A 3 -22.06 -0.67 -7.25
CA PHE A 3 -20.82 -1.36 -6.92
C PHE A 3 -19.81 -0.29 -6.52
N ARG A 4 -19.23 -0.42 -5.33
CA ARG A 4 -18.12 0.41 -4.90
C ARG A 4 -16.86 -0.44 -4.91
N PHE A 5 -15.80 0.12 -5.49
CA PHE A 5 -14.51 -0.52 -5.61
C PHE A 5 -13.49 0.33 -4.86
N PRO A 6 -13.29 0.07 -3.56
CA PRO A 6 -12.48 0.95 -2.73
C PRO A 6 -10.99 0.80 -3.04
N ILE A 7 -10.23 1.88 -2.83
CA ILE A 7 -8.78 1.85 -2.70
C ILE A 7 -8.47 1.40 -1.27
N VAL A 8 -7.67 0.36 -1.11
CA VAL A 8 -7.31 -0.18 0.20
C VAL A 8 -5.91 0.29 0.56
N ILE A 9 -5.80 0.99 1.67
CA ILE A 9 -4.54 1.52 2.21
C ILE A 9 -4.16 0.71 3.45
N ILE A 10 -2.91 0.27 3.48
CA ILE A 10 -2.38 -0.65 4.49
C ILE A 10 -1.20 0.05 5.14
N ASP A 11 -1.38 0.47 6.39
CA ASP A 11 -0.40 1.29 7.09
C ASP A 11 -0.59 1.11 8.60
N GLU A 12 0.46 0.67 9.30
CA GLU A 12 0.40 0.42 10.75
C GLU A 12 0.08 1.69 11.56
N ASP A 13 0.49 2.82 11.02
CA ASP A 13 0.29 4.16 11.53
C ASP A 13 -0.93 4.87 10.96
N PHE A 14 -1.82 4.18 10.24
CA PHE A 14 -2.98 4.80 9.59
C PHE A 14 -3.85 5.58 10.60
N ARG A 15 -3.86 5.13 11.86
CA ARG A 15 -4.58 5.76 12.98
C ARG A 15 -3.69 6.56 13.93
N SER A 16 -2.40 6.63 13.67
CA SER A 16 -1.37 7.32 14.48
C SER A 16 -1.28 8.81 14.13
N GLU A 17 -0.95 9.67 15.09
CA GLU A 17 -0.76 11.11 14.86
C GLU A 17 0.68 11.48 14.46
N ASN A 18 1.51 10.49 14.12
CA ASN A 18 2.87 10.72 13.63
C ASN A 18 2.89 11.16 12.15
N THR A 19 4.08 11.51 11.66
CA THR A 19 4.27 12.04 10.29
C THR A 19 3.80 11.05 9.22
N SER A 20 4.11 9.75 9.39
CA SER A 20 3.70 8.69 8.45
C SER A 20 2.18 8.57 8.37
N GLY A 21 1.53 8.43 9.54
CA GLY A 21 0.08 8.37 9.67
C GLY A 21 -0.65 9.63 9.15
N LEU A 22 -0.07 10.82 9.34
CA LEU A 22 -0.63 12.06 8.77
C LEU A 22 -0.51 12.09 7.25
N GLY A 23 0.64 11.67 6.70
CA GLY A 23 0.90 11.64 5.26
C GLY A 23 -0.04 10.68 4.53
N ILE A 24 -0.17 9.44 5.01
CA ILE A 24 -1.05 8.45 4.39
C ILE A 24 -2.53 8.84 4.48
N ARG A 25 -2.96 9.50 5.57
CA ARG A 25 -4.33 10.02 5.68
C ARG A 25 -4.59 11.20 4.76
N ALA A 26 -3.60 12.06 4.53
CA ALA A 26 -3.74 13.12 3.53
C ALA A 26 -3.93 12.52 2.12
N LEU A 27 -3.18 11.46 1.80
CA LEU A 27 -3.37 10.69 0.57
C LEU A 27 -4.78 10.07 0.48
N ALA A 28 -5.26 9.45 1.57
CA ALA A 28 -6.62 8.92 1.64
C ALA A 28 -7.68 10.01 1.38
N GLN A 29 -7.54 11.16 2.02
CA GLN A 29 -8.46 12.30 1.85
C GLN A 29 -8.44 12.87 0.43
N ALA A 30 -7.28 12.88 -0.22
CA ALA A 30 -7.16 13.31 -1.61
C ALA A 30 -7.93 12.36 -2.55
N PHE A 31 -7.79 11.04 -2.38
CA PHE A 31 -8.59 10.07 -3.14
C PHE A 31 -10.10 10.21 -2.88
N GLU A 32 -10.50 10.39 -1.62
CA GLU A 32 -11.91 10.63 -1.27
C GLU A 32 -12.46 11.90 -1.92
N SER A 33 -11.65 12.95 -2.02
CA SER A 33 -12.01 14.21 -2.66
C SER A 33 -12.20 14.07 -4.18
N GLU A 34 -11.49 13.14 -4.82
CA GLU A 34 -11.67 12.77 -6.23
C GLU A 34 -12.84 11.77 -6.42
N GLY A 35 -13.53 11.38 -5.34
CA GLY A 35 -14.74 10.56 -5.36
C GLY A 35 -14.51 9.06 -5.23
N PHE A 36 -13.29 8.62 -4.89
CA PHE A 36 -13.01 7.23 -4.54
C PHE A 36 -13.48 6.90 -3.12
N GLU A 37 -13.79 5.64 -2.89
CA GLU A 37 -13.96 5.13 -1.52
C GLU A 37 -12.60 4.62 -1.04
N VAL A 38 -12.16 5.03 0.14
CA VAL A 38 -10.88 4.58 0.71
C VAL A 38 -11.13 3.76 1.96
N LEU A 39 -10.39 2.67 2.11
CA LEU A 39 -10.41 1.82 3.29
C LEU A 39 -9.00 1.74 3.88
N GLY A 40 -8.81 2.32 5.06
CA GLY A 40 -7.55 2.20 5.80
C GLY A 40 -7.57 1.02 6.77
N VAL A 41 -6.55 0.17 6.69
CA VAL A 41 -6.30 -0.97 7.59
C VAL A 41 -4.89 -0.89 8.16
N THR A 42 -4.71 -1.43 9.38
CA THR A 42 -3.47 -1.30 10.13
C THR A 42 -2.57 -2.52 10.10
N SER A 43 -2.98 -3.62 9.43
CA SER A 43 -2.16 -4.83 9.37
C SER A 43 -2.42 -5.71 8.15
N TYR A 44 -1.36 -6.39 7.68
CA TYR A 44 -1.41 -7.44 6.65
C TYR A 44 -2.33 -8.62 7.01
N GLY A 45 -2.44 -8.95 8.30
CA GLY A 45 -3.28 -10.04 8.79
C GLY A 45 -4.76 -9.78 8.59
N ASP A 46 -5.20 -8.54 8.78
CA ASP A 46 -6.57 -8.13 8.50
C ASP A 46 -6.87 -8.28 7.01
N LEU A 47 -5.89 -8.01 6.14
CA LEU A 47 -6.06 -8.09 4.70
C LEU A 47 -6.22 -9.48 4.14
N SER A 48 -5.61 -10.50 4.73
CA SER A 48 -5.87 -11.88 4.27
C SER A 48 -7.35 -12.25 4.45
N GLN A 49 -7.97 -11.74 5.52
CA GLN A 49 -9.42 -11.85 5.70
C GLN A 49 -10.20 -10.91 4.77
N PHE A 50 -9.72 -9.68 4.52
CA PHE A 50 -10.39 -8.73 3.61
C PHE A 50 -10.30 -9.13 2.12
N ALA A 51 -9.14 -9.56 1.63
CA ALA A 51 -8.92 -10.06 0.27
C ALA A 51 -9.77 -11.30 -0.01
N GLN A 52 -10.03 -12.12 1.01
CA GLN A 52 -11.00 -13.22 0.92
C GLN A 52 -12.46 -12.75 0.89
N GLN A 53 -12.80 -11.66 1.58
CA GLN A 53 -14.18 -11.17 1.71
C GLN A 53 -14.62 -10.13 0.65
N GLN A 54 -13.69 -9.44 0.00
CA GLN A 54 -13.97 -8.36 -0.95
C GLN A 54 -13.07 -8.49 -2.19
N SER A 55 -13.52 -9.20 -3.24
CA SER A 55 -12.85 -9.20 -4.57
C SER A 55 -12.97 -7.86 -5.32
N ARG A 56 -13.25 -6.76 -4.60
CA ARG A 56 -13.70 -5.47 -5.14
C ARG A 56 -12.71 -4.33 -4.88
N ALA A 57 -11.53 -4.59 -4.31
CA ALA A 57 -10.51 -3.55 -4.24
C ALA A 57 -10.16 -3.07 -5.66
N SER A 58 -10.15 -1.75 -5.88
CA SER A 58 -9.73 -1.15 -7.14
C SER A 58 -8.22 -0.97 -7.20
N ALA A 59 -7.57 -0.78 -6.05
CA ALA A 59 -6.12 -0.73 -5.89
C ALA A 59 -5.74 -1.04 -4.44
N PHE A 60 -4.49 -1.44 -4.24
CA PHE A 60 -3.86 -1.56 -2.92
C PHE A 60 -2.70 -0.56 -2.82
N ILE A 61 -2.57 0.08 -1.67
CA ILE A 61 -1.44 0.95 -1.32
C ILE A 61 -0.87 0.45 -0.01
N LEU A 62 0.40 0.10 -0.02
CA LEU A 62 1.11 -0.48 1.13
C LEU A 62 2.13 0.52 1.62
N SER A 63 1.99 0.96 2.86
CA SER A 63 3.00 1.77 3.52
C SER A 63 4.14 0.89 3.99
N ILE A 64 5.36 1.31 3.72
CA ILE A 64 6.59 0.67 4.19
C ILE A 64 7.59 1.76 4.55
N ASP A 65 8.08 1.70 5.78
CA ASP A 65 9.07 2.64 6.27
C ASP A 65 10.51 2.11 6.10
N ASP A 66 11.47 3.03 5.95
CA ASP A 66 12.89 2.68 5.81
C ASP A 66 13.44 1.94 7.06
N GLU A 67 12.86 2.20 8.23
CA GLU A 67 13.23 1.55 9.50
C GLU A 67 12.87 0.06 9.54
N GLU A 68 11.97 -0.39 8.65
CA GLU A 68 11.61 -1.80 8.52
C GLU A 68 12.68 -2.64 7.81
N PHE A 69 13.70 -1.99 7.23
CA PHE A 69 14.81 -2.66 6.55
C PHE A 69 16.06 -2.68 7.42
N THR A 70 16.62 -3.88 7.60
CA THR A 70 17.86 -4.09 8.32
C THR A 70 19.01 -4.43 7.36
N PRO A 71 20.20 -3.85 7.56
CA PRO A 71 21.36 -4.24 6.78
C PRO A 71 21.80 -5.66 7.16
N GLY A 72 21.54 -6.63 6.30
CA GLY A 72 21.90 -8.03 6.52
C GLY A 72 21.76 -8.89 5.25
N PRO A 73 22.27 -10.14 5.29
CA PRO A 73 22.11 -11.09 4.18
C PRO A 73 20.69 -11.68 4.10
N ASP A 74 19.91 -11.57 5.18
CA ASP A 74 18.57 -12.13 5.30
C ASP A 74 17.52 -11.13 4.80
N LEU A 75 16.41 -11.64 4.26
CA LEU A 75 15.28 -10.79 3.86
C LEU A 75 14.56 -10.27 5.10
N ASP A 76 14.31 -8.97 5.14
CA ASP A 76 13.57 -8.33 6.22
C ASP A 76 12.13 -8.88 6.32
N PRO A 77 11.56 -8.94 7.55
CA PRO A 77 10.17 -9.35 7.76
C PRO A 77 9.18 -8.58 6.87
N ALA A 78 9.36 -7.27 6.70
CA ALA A 78 8.54 -6.43 5.84
C ALA A 78 8.54 -6.90 4.37
N VAL A 79 9.69 -7.32 3.86
CA VAL A 79 9.82 -7.86 2.48
C VAL A 79 9.09 -9.19 2.35
N LEU A 80 9.16 -10.03 3.37
CA LEU A 80 8.45 -11.32 3.40
C LEU A 80 6.94 -11.12 3.45
N ASP A 81 6.46 -10.20 4.29
CA ASP A 81 5.04 -9.87 4.42
C ASP A 81 4.50 -9.26 3.12
N LEU A 82 5.23 -8.32 2.52
CA LEU A 82 4.91 -7.76 1.20
C LEU A 82 4.82 -8.85 0.13
N ARG A 83 5.80 -9.76 0.06
CA ARG A 83 5.79 -10.87 -0.90
C ARG A 83 4.59 -11.79 -0.69
N HIS A 84 4.30 -12.13 0.56
CA HIS A 84 3.15 -12.98 0.89
C HIS A 84 1.84 -12.29 0.50
N PHE A 85 1.70 -11.00 0.80
CA PHE A 85 0.55 -10.20 0.41
C PHE A 85 0.34 -10.16 -1.10
N ILE A 86 1.38 -9.81 -1.88
CA ILE A 86 1.32 -9.78 -3.34
C ILE A 86 0.89 -11.15 -3.89
N THR A 87 1.46 -12.23 -3.36
CA THR A 87 1.12 -13.59 -3.77
C THR A 87 -0.38 -13.89 -3.56
N GLU A 88 -0.93 -13.55 -2.39
CA GLU A 88 -2.34 -13.75 -2.09
C GLU A 88 -3.27 -12.90 -2.97
N VAL A 89 -2.90 -11.63 -3.19
CA VAL A 89 -3.66 -10.74 -4.08
C VAL A 89 -3.64 -11.25 -5.52
N ARG A 90 -2.47 -11.61 -6.05
CA ARG A 90 -2.30 -12.11 -7.43
C ARG A 90 -3.01 -13.45 -7.66
N ARG A 91 -3.13 -14.30 -6.63
CA ARG A 91 -3.96 -15.53 -6.69
C ARG A 91 -5.43 -15.24 -6.95
N LYS A 92 -5.93 -14.05 -6.58
CA LYS A 92 -7.34 -13.66 -6.74
C LYS A 92 -7.56 -12.76 -7.96
N ASN A 93 -6.68 -11.78 -8.15
CA ASN A 93 -6.74 -10.84 -9.27
C ASN A 93 -5.32 -10.49 -9.73
N LEU A 94 -4.96 -10.94 -10.93
CA LEU A 94 -3.65 -10.67 -11.53
C LEU A 94 -3.45 -9.22 -11.93
N GLU A 95 -4.54 -8.48 -12.17
CA GLU A 95 -4.51 -7.14 -12.76
C GLU A 95 -4.76 -6.03 -11.74
N VAL A 96 -5.09 -6.33 -10.48
CA VAL A 96 -5.34 -5.27 -9.49
C VAL A 96 -4.05 -4.48 -9.24
N PRO A 97 -4.10 -3.13 -9.35
CA PRO A 97 -2.95 -2.30 -9.04
C PRO A 97 -2.49 -2.45 -7.59
N ILE A 98 -1.17 -2.53 -7.40
CA ILE A 98 -0.52 -2.57 -6.09
C ILE A 98 0.57 -1.50 -6.10
N TYR A 99 0.47 -0.54 -5.19
CA TYR A 99 1.43 0.54 -5.00
C TYR A 99 2.10 0.40 -3.64
N VAL A 100 3.34 0.87 -3.55
CA VAL A 100 4.03 1.06 -2.28
C VAL A 100 4.12 2.55 -2.00
N TYR A 101 3.77 2.95 -0.79
CA TYR A 101 3.94 4.28 -0.23
C TYR A 101 5.10 4.22 0.77
N GLY A 102 6.04 5.16 0.68
CA GLY A 102 7.18 5.17 1.59
C GLY A 102 8.23 6.20 1.22
N GLU A 103 9.41 6.09 1.83
CA GLU A 103 10.54 6.96 1.52
C GLU A 103 11.23 6.58 0.20
N THR A 104 11.93 7.54 -0.41
CA THR A 104 12.61 7.32 -1.71
C THR A 104 13.65 6.20 -1.65
N LYS A 105 14.27 5.99 -0.50
CA LYS A 105 15.28 4.93 -0.33
C LYS A 105 14.66 3.55 -0.11
N THR A 106 13.40 3.47 0.33
CA THR A 106 12.66 2.22 0.58
C THR A 106 12.65 1.34 -0.66
N SER A 107 12.46 1.94 -1.83
CA SER A 107 12.49 1.27 -3.13
C SER A 107 13.79 0.49 -3.41
N ARG A 108 14.93 0.91 -2.83
CA ARG A 108 16.24 0.29 -3.07
C ARG A 108 16.44 -1.00 -2.27
N HIS A 109 15.70 -1.17 -1.19
CA HIS A 109 15.78 -2.34 -0.33
C HIS A 109 14.82 -3.45 -0.81
N ILE A 110 13.89 -3.14 -1.71
CA ILE A 110 12.92 -4.11 -2.23
C ILE A 110 13.56 -4.96 -3.34
N PRO A 111 13.52 -6.30 -3.22
CA PRO A 111 13.98 -7.21 -4.26
C PRO A 111 13.30 -7.03 -5.62
N ASN A 112 14.05 -7.26 -6.70
CA ASN A 112 13.58 -7.11 -8.08
C ASN A 112 12.36 -7.97 -8.44
N ASP A 113 12.19 -9.15 -7.85
CA ASP A 113 11.02 -9.99 -8.08
C ASP A 113 9.74 -9.33 -7.57
N ILE A 114 9.82 -8.62 -6.44
CA ILE A 114 8.70 -7.86 -5.88
C ILE A 114 8.46 -6.59 -6.67
N LEU A 115 9.51 -5.83 -7.02
CA LEU A 115 9.39 -4.60 -7.80
C LEU A 115 8.62 -4.81 -9.12
N ARG A 116 8.73 -5.99 -9.72
CA ARG A 116 8.05 -6.34 -10.97
C ARG A 116 6.55 -6.59 -10.82
N GLU A 117 6.07 -6.85 -9.62
CA GLU A 117 4.65 -7.06 -9.32
C GLU A 117 3.93 -5.76 -8.92
N LEU A 118 4.70 -4.74 -8.53
CA LEU A 118 4.20 -3.42 -8.16
C LEU A 118 3.90 -2.58 -9.41
N HIS A 119 2.85 -1.77 -9.33
CA HIS A 119 2.46 -0.82 -10.37
C HIS A 119 3.21 0.50 -10.26
N GLY A 120 3.62 0.88 -9.06
CA GLY A 120 4.36 2.11 -8.83
C GLY A 120 4.74 2.32 -7.37
N PHE A 121 5.52 3.38 -7.17
CA PHE A 121 5.94 3.88 -5.87
C PHE A 121 5.40 5.29 -5.70
N ILE A 122 4.80 5.54 -4.54
CA ILE A 122 4.34 6.85 -4.10
C ILE A 122 5.34 7.33 -3.04
N HIS A 123 6.06 8.38 -3.36
CA HIS A 123 7.15 8.90 -2.53
C HIS A 123 6.59 9.90 -1.53
N MET A 124 6.57 9.54 -0.26
CA MET A 124 5.95 10.31 0.83
C MET A 124 6.33 11.79 0.87
N PHE A 125 7.58 12.13 0.54
CA PHE A 125 8.10 13.50 0.61
C PHE A 125 8.21 14.20 -0.74
N GLU A 126 8.01 13.49 -1.85
CA GLU A 126 8.20 14.03 -3.20
C GLU A 126 6.88 14.16 -3.96
N ASP A 127 5.97 13.21 -3.77
CA ASP A 127 4.67 13.17 -4.41
C ASP A 127 3.61 13.88 -3.56
N THR A 128 2.86 14.81 -4.16
CA THR A 128 1.75 15.44 -3.45
C THR A 128 0.50 14.56 -3.50
N PRO A 129 -0.25 14.42 -2.40
CA PRO A 129 -1.49 13.65 -2.34
C PRO A 129 -2.46 13.95 -3.49
N GLU A 130 -2.64 15.22 -3.86
CA GLU A 130 -3.57 15.66 -4.90
C GLU A 130 -3.09 15.28 -6.31
N PHE A 131 -1.77 15.21 -6.53
CA PHE A 131 -1.24 14.79 -7.82
C PHE A 131 -1.45 13.29 -8.01
N VAL A 132 -1.15 12.50 -6.98
CA VAL A 132 -1.34 11.05 -6.95
C VAL A 132 -2.81 10.68 -7.06
N ALA A 133 -3.71 11.41 -6.40
CA ALA A 133 -5.14 11.12 -6.46
C ALA A 133 -5.76 11.28 -7.87
N ARG A 134 -5.09 12.03 -8.76
CA ARG A 134 -5.58 12.34 -10.12
C ARG A 134 -5.00 11.46 -11.22
N HIS A 135 -3.91 10.73 -10.96
CA HIS A 135 -3.14 9.99 -11.97
C HIS A 135 -2.96 8.53 -11.56
#